data_AF-A0AAQ3NDF2-F1
#
_entry.id   AF-A0AAQ3NDF2-F1
#
_cell.length_a   1.000
_cell.length_b   1.000
_cell.length_c   1.000
_cell.angle_alpha   90.00
_cell.angle_beta   90.00
_cell.angle_gamma   90.00
#
_symmetry.space_group_name_H-M   'P 1'
#
loop_
_entity.id
_entity.type
_entity.pdbx_description
1 polymer ?
#
loop_
_entity_poly.entity_id
_entity_poly.type
_entity_poly.pdbx_seq_one_letter_code
_entity_poly.pdbx_strand_id
1 'polypeptide(L)'
;MADPSSPTPPQSEEQNQSSTKPKCRRATRLRDLTFSRDDNRARFTSYVALLGRSKVPEEVKNKIWQTIMLTYDVPNNNLLRSKWISYAGQRWRGFKSDLTSRYIYEKLSHKNPCETYQFLDEETWQAFRDKQLEHSFQEKRKVAQDLQKNNVHPHRLSHGGYDRLEEIMIREASSLATDDQSDLSLISPPPRHEKWKRARTKPSGEYTSEETRLIAEKIDIARSAACQPEEIALPTESPPLWLPTKLIIKA
;
A
#
# COMPACT_ATOMS: atom_id res chain seq x y z
N MET A 1 47.48 55.95 26.90
CA MET A 1 48.25 55.32 25.81
C MET A 1 47.64 53.96 25.54
N ALA A 2 46.59 53.90 24.72
CA ALA A 2 46.15 52.71 23.99
C ALA A 2 45.08 53.16 22.99
N ASP A 3 45.42 53.07 21.72
CA ASP A 3 44.58 53.07 20.53
C ASP A 3 45.25 52.03 19.59
N PRO A 4 44.61 51.44 18.56
CA PRO A 4 43.19 51.47 18.21
C PRO A 4 42.66 50.14 17.58
N SER A 5 41.38 50.16 17.18
CA SER A 5 40.82 49.61 15.93
C SER A 5 40.41 48.12 15.76
N SER A 6 39.12 48.00 15.43
CA SER A 6 38.51 47.20 14.33
C SER A 6 37.77 45.89 14.70
N PRO A 7 36.77 45.45 13.89
CA PRO A 7 35.37 45.88 14.04
C PRO A 7 34.40 44.67 14.16
N THR A 8 33.19 44.94 14.64
CA THR A 8 32.08 43.98 14.73
C THR A 8 31.63 43.49 13.34
N PRO A 9 31.50 42.17 13.09
CA PRO A 9 30.82 41.65 11.90
C PRO A 9 29.29 41.69 12.08
N PRO A 10 28.51 41.92 11.00
CA PRO A 10 27.06 42.04 11.10
C PRO A 10 26.40 40.68 11.38
N GLN A 11 25.38 40.71 12.24
CA GLN A 11 24.46 39.62 12.49
C GLN A 11 23.81 39.19 11.17
N SER A 12 24.00 37.93 10.78
CA SER A 12 23.17 37.28 9.76
C SER A 12 21.98 36.64 10.46
N GLU A 13 20.78 37.06 10.06
CA GLU A 13 19.51 36.53 10.50
C GLU A 13 19.41 35.03 10.18
N GLU A 14 19.30 34.20 11.21
CA GLU A 14 18.91 32.79 11.07
C GLU A 14 17.45 32.73 10.60
N GLN A 15 17.25 32.59 9.29
CA GLN A 15 15.99 32.11 8.74
C GLN A 15 15.80 30.63 9.13
N ASN A 16 15.07 30.42 10.23
CA ASN A 16 14.55 29.13 10.65
C ASN A 16 13.57 28.57 9.60
N GLN A 17 14.10 27.83 8.61
CA GLN A 17 13.27 26.96 7.77
C GLN A 17 13.03 25.64 8.50
N SER A 18 11.92 25.60 9.24
CA SER A 18 11.33 24.38 9.79
C SER A 18 10.92 23.44 8.65
N SER A 19 11.84 22.59 8.21
CA SER A 19 11.54 21.45 7.34
C SER A 19 10.87 20.35 8.17
N THR A 20 9.54 20.36 8.21
CA THR A 20 8.76 19.22 8.73
C THR A 20 8.87 18.05 7.76
N LYS A 21 9.93 17.26 7.88
CA LYS A 21 10.01 15.95 7.22
C LYS A 21 8.91 15.05 7.78
N PRO A 22 8.14 14.35 6.93
CA PRO A 22 7.16 13.38 7.42
C PRO A 22 7.90 12.31 8.22
N LYS A 23 7.40 12.02 9.44
CA LYS A 23 7.89 10.94 10.29
C LYS A 23 7.73 9.60 9.56
N CYS A 24 8.76 9.24 8.78
CA CYS A 24 8.95 7.87 8.34
C CYS A 24 9.08 7.02 9.59
N ARG A 25 8.23 6.00 9.74
CA ARG A 25 8.40 4.99 10.79
C ARG A 25 9.80 4.39 10.59
N ARG A 26 10.73 4.83 11.43
CA ARG A 26 12.09 4.28 11.47
C ARG A 26 11.90 2.82 11.83
N ALA A 27 12.01 1.91 10.86
CA ALA A 27 12.14 0.51 11.16
C ALA A 27 13.37 0.39 12.07
N THR A 28 13.18 -0.13 13.28
CA THR A 28 14.29 -0.58 14.12
C THR A 28 15.14 -1.48 13.24
N ARG A 29 16.33 -0.97 12.92
CA ARG A 29 17.33 -1.74 12.19
C ARG A 29 17.76 -2.83 13.17
N LEU A 30 18.04 -4.03 12.65
CA LEU A 30 18.40 -5.24 13.41
C LEU A 30 19.71 -5.11 14.23
N ARG A 31 20.22 -3.89 14.42
CA ARG A 31 21.52 -3.57 15.01
C ARG A 31 21.44 -3.22 16.49
N ASP A 32 20.24 -3.08 17.05
CA ASP A 32 20.04 -2.53 18.40
C ASP A 32 19.56 -3.58 19.43
N LEU A 33 19.74 -4.87 19.16
CA LEU A 33 19.62 -5.93 20.16
C LEU A 33 21.04 -6.37 20.55
N THR A 34 21.45 -6.05 21.77
CA THR A 34 22.78 -6.37 22.31
C THR A 34 23.03 -7.89 22.26
N PHE A 35 24.21 -8.24 21.76
CA PHE A 35 24.53 -9.53 21.18
C PHE A 35 25.24 -10.44 22.20
N SER A 36 24.73 -11.66 22.45
CA SER A 36 25.59 -12.77 22.88
C SER A 36 26.24 -13.36 21.64
N ARG A 37 27.56 -13.52 21.69
CA ARG A 37 28.43 -13.80 20.54
C ARG A 37 28.57 -15.32 20.37
N ASP A 38 27.57 -15.98 19.77
CA ASP A 38 27.55 -17.44 19.60
C ASP A 38 27.24 -17.90 18.15
N ASP A 39 27.78 -19.08 17.79
CA ASP A 39 27.62 -19.81 16.50
C ASP A 39 26.17 -19.99 16.03
N ASN A 40 25.23 -19.89 16.96
CA ASN A 40 23.79 -19.94 16.72
C ASN A 40 23.30 -18.81 15.80
N ARG A 41 23.99 -17.64 15.79
CA ARG A 41 23.66 -16.54 14.87
C ARG A 41 23.83 -16.93 13.41
N ALA A 42 24.96 -17.56 13.07
CA ALA A 42 25.27 -17.94 11.69
C ALA A 42 24.24 -18.97 11.18
N ARG A 43 23.91 -19.95 12.04
CA ARG A 43 22.88 -20.96 11.78
C ARG A 43 21.48 -20.35 11.60
N PHE A 44 21.08 -19.43 12.48
CA PHE A 44 19.81 -18.70 12.35
C PHE A 44 19.70 -17.97 11.01
N THR A 45 20.78 -17.31 10.60
CA THR A 45 20.77 -16.47 9.39
C THR A 45 20.68 -17.31 8.11
N SER A 46 21.36 -18.46 8.07
CA SER A 46 21.23 -19.46 7.00
C SER A 46 19.78 -19.95 6.86
N TYR A 47 19.11 -20.28 7.96
CA TYR A 47 17.73 -20.77 7.91
C TYR A 47 16.70 -19.68 7.56
N VAL A 48 16.90 -18.45 8.02
CA VAL A 48 16.04 -17.31 7.63
C VAL A 48 16.12 -17.06 6.12
N ALA A 49 17.24 -17.36 5.46
CA ALA A 49 17.36 -17.26 4.01
C ALA A 49 16.35 -18.14 3.26
N LEU A 50 15.96 -19.28 3.85
CA LEU A 50 14.97 -20.22 3.30
C LEU A 50 13.52 -19.74 3.49
N LEU A 51 13.23 -18.84 4.44
CA LEU A 51 11.87 -18.33 4.69
C LEU A 51 11.29 -17.48 3.55
N GLY A 52 12.12 -17.14 2.54
CA GLY A 52 11.77 -16.21 1.48
C GLY A 52 11.23 -16.84 0.19
N ARG A 53 11.18 -18.17 0.08
CA ARG A 53 10.70 -18.89 -1.10
C ARG A 53 9.88 -20.10 -0.67
N SER A 54 8.72 -20.31 -1.31
CA SER A 54 7.84 -21.50 -1.22
C SER A 54 7.38 -21.90 0.20
N LYS A 55 6.52 -22.93 0.29
CA LYS A 55 6.18 -23.58 1.57
C LYS A 55 7.49 -24.06 2.20
N VAL A 56 7.92 -23.37 3.23
CA VAL A 56 9.12 -23.73 3.99
C VAL A 56 8.82 -25.04 4.73
N PRO A 57 9.69 -26.07 4.62
CA PRO A 57 9.54 -27.29 5.39
C PRO A 57 9.44 -27.02 6.89
N GLU A 58 8.63 -27.79 7.59
CA GLU A 58 8.34 -27.55 9.00
C GLU A 58 9.60 -27.74 9.87
N GLU A 59 10.50 -28.60 9.42
CA GLU A 59 11.81 -28.88 10.02
C GLU A 59 12.67 -27.61 10.08
N VAL A 60 12.66 -26.81 9.01
CA VAL A 60 13.43 -25.57 8.95
C VAL A 60 12.82 -24.53 9.89
N LYS A 61 11.49 -24.42 9.94
CA LYS A 61 10.81 -23.53 10.90
C LYS A 61 11.09 -23.94 12.34
N ASN A 62 11.15 -25.24 12.63
CA ASN A 62 11.51 -25.78 13.93
C ASN A 62 12.93 -25.36 14.32
N LYS A 63 13.91 -25.50 13.42
CA LYS A 63 15.29 -25.07 13.69
C LYS A 63 15.41 -23.57 13.93
N ILE A 64 14.70 -22.75 13.15
CA ILE A 64 14.64 -21.30 13.36
C ILE A 64 14.05 -20.99 14.74
N TRP A 65 12.94 -21.63 15.10
CA TRP A 65 12.29 -21.43 16.39
C TRP A 65 13.16 -21.86 17.57
N GLN A 66 13.78 -23.04 17.49
CA GLN A 66 14.72 -23.52 18.49
C GLN A 66 15.90 -22.56 18.67
N THR A 67 16.43 -22.02 17.56
CA THR A 67 17.53 -21.06 17.63
C THR A 67 17.09 -19.76 18.33
N ILE A 68 15.87 -19.28 18.07
CA ILE A 68 15.30 -18.13 18.78
C ILE A 68 15.16 -18.43 20.27
N MET A 69 14.63 -19.59 20.65
CA MET A 69 14.49 -19.98 22.06
C MET A 69 15.84 -20.12 22.78
N LEU A 70 16.87 -20.58 22.08
CA LEU A 70 18.22 -20.67 22.66
C LEU A 70 18.88 -19.28 22.81
N THR A 71 18.54 -18.35 21.93
CA THR A 71 19.13 -17.00 21.94
C THR A 71 18.39 -16.05 22.89
N TYR A 72 17.08 -16.24 23.04
CA TYR A 72 16.20 -15.37 23.80
C TYR A 72 15.33 -16.21 24.74
N ASP A 73 15.20 -15.76 25.99
CA ASP A 73 14.27 -16.37 26.96
C ASP A 73 12.81 -16.06 26.56
N VAL A 74 12.24 -16.94 25.74
CA VAL A 74 10.91 -16.79 25.15
C VAL A 74 10.06 -18.01 25.51
N PRO A 75 8.83 -17.82 26.02
CA PRO A 75 7.95 -18.94 26.34
C PRO A 75 7.59 -19.74 25.08
N ASN A 76 7.67 -21.06 25.19
CA ASN A 76 7.38 -21.98 24.09
C ASN A 76 5.88 -22.02 23.77
N ASN A 77 5.45 -21.18 22.83
CA ASN A 77 4.06 -21.05 22.42
C ASN A 77 3.95 -21.12 20.89
N ASN A 78 3.05 -21.97 20.37
CA ASN A 78 2.80 -22.13 18.94
C ASN A 78 2.32 -20.84 18.25
N LEU A 79 1.54 -20.00 18.94
CA LEU A 79 1.11 -18.70 18.41
C LEU A 79 2.30 -17.75 18.25
N LEU A 80 3.20 -17.74 19.23
CA LEU A 80 4.43 -16.92 19.16
C LEU A 80 5.33 -17.44 18.05
N ARG A 81 5.56 -18.75 17.98
CA ARG A 81 6.31 -19.38 16.89
C ARG A 81 5.78 -18.95 15.52
N SER A 82 4.47 -19.07 15.29
CA SER A 82 3.85 -18.68 14.03
C SER A 82 4.07 -17.19 13.71
N LYS A 83 3.86 -16.29 14.67
CA LYS A 83 4.10 -14.85 14.51
C LYS A 83 5.56 -14.53 14.20
N TRP A 84 6.51 -15.16 14.92
CA TRP A 84 7.94 -14.97 14.72
C TRP A 84 8.40 -15.47 13.35
N ILE A 85 7.95 -16.65 12.92
CA ILE A 85 8.27 -17.17 11.59
C ILE A 85 7.69 -16.26 10.49
N SER A 86 6.45 -15.79 10.65
CA SER A 86 5.84 -14.83 9.74
C SER A 86 6.64 -13.53 9.66
N TYR A 87 7.03 -13.00 10.82
CA TYR A 87 7.84 -11.79 10.94
C TYR A 87 9.21 -11.95 10.29
N ALA A 88 9.93 -13.04 10.58
CA ALA A 88 11.22 -13.35 9.96
C ALA A 88 11.10 -13.46 8.44
N GLY A 89 10.05 -14.13 7.93
CA GLY A 89 9.77 -14.20 6.50
C GLY A 89 9.50 -12.83 5.88
N GLN A 90 8.76 -11.95 6.56
CA GLN A 90 8.55 -10.57 6.10
C GLN A 90 9.86 -9.77 6.05
N ARG A 91 10.70 -9.86 7.08
CA ARG A 91 12.00 -9.17 7.14
C ARG A 91 12.95 -9.66 6.06
N TRP A 92 12.98 -10.96 5.80
CA TRP A 92 13.78 -11.53 4.72
C TRP A 92 13.29 -11.11 3.32
N ARG A 93 11.98 -11.05 3.09
CA ARG A 93 11.43 -10.47 1.84
C ARG A 93 11.87 -9.02 1.67
N GLY A 94 11.78 -8.22 2.73
CA GLY A 94 12.24 -6.83 2.73
C GLY A 94 13.75 -6.71 2.46
N PHE A 95 14.57 -7.55 3.07
CA PHE A 95 16.02 -7.60 2.84
C PHE A 95 16.36 -7.89 1.37
N LYS A 96 15.74 -8.91 0.77
CA LYS A 96 15.94 -9.20 -0.67
C LYS A 96 15.52 -8.02 -1.56
N SER A 97 14.41 -7.35 -1.23
CA SER A 97 13.99 -6.15 -1.95
C SER A 97 15.01 -5.02 -1.82
N ASP A 98 15.61 -4.84 -0.64
CA ASP A 98 16.65 -3.86 -0.38
C ASP A 98 17.93 -4.17 -1.17
N LEU A 99 18.33 -5.44 -1.22
CA LEU A 99 19.45 -5.92 -2.03
C LEU A 99 19.24 -5.59 -3.51
N THR A 100 18.09 -5.99 -4.05
CA THR A 100 17.75 -5.71 -5.45
C THR A 100 17.74 -4.21 -5.71
N SER A 101 17.04 -3.41 -4.90
CA SER A 101 16.96 -1.96 -5.13
C SER A 101 18.33 -1.31 -5.06
N ARG A 102 19.06 -1.50 -3.96
CA ARG A 102 20.29 -0.75 -3.67
C ARG A 102 21.51 -1.20 -4.47
N TYR A 103 21.71 -2.50 -4.57
CA TYR A 103 22.95 -3.09 -5.09
C TYR A 103 22.81 -3.57 -6.54
N ILE A 104 21.61 -3.58 -7.13
CA ILE A 104 21.42 -3.91 -8.55
C ILE A 104 21.01 -2.67 -9.34
N TYR A 105 20.02 -1.89 -8.89
CA TYR A 105 19.42 -0.81 -9.69
C TYR A 105 19.73 0.62 -9.23
N GLU A 106 20.07 0.83 -7.96
CA GLU A 106 20.35 2.16 -7.41
C GLU A 106 21.86 2.42 -7.24
N LYS A 107 22.19 3.38 -6.37
CA LYS A 107 23.48 4.03 -6.19
C LYS A 107 24.60 3.13 -5.65
N LEU A 108 24.28 1.95 -5.07
CA LEU A 108 25.28 1.04 -4.50
C LEU A 108 25.62 -0.12 -5.43
N SER A 109 25.27 -0.04 -6.71
CA SER A 109 25.59 -1.07 -7.72
C SER A 109 27.09 -1.36 -7.87
N HIS A 110 27.94 -0.40 -7.51
CA HIS A 110 29.40 -0.53 -7.52
C HIS A 110 29.97 -1.20 -6.26
N LYS A 111 29.16 -1.43 -5.22
CA LYS A 111 29.61 -2.04 -3.96
C LYS A 111 29.17 -3.49 -3.88
N ASN A 112 29.95 -4.30 -3.19
CA ASN A 112 29.56 -5.66 -2.89
C ASN A 112 28.74 -5.71 -1.58
N PRO A 113 27.48 -6.23 -1.60
CA PRO A 113 26.70 -6.37 -0.39
C PRO A 113 27.33 -7.30 0.65
N CYS A 114 28.19 -8.25 0.25
CA CYS A 114 28.89 -9.17 1.16
C CYS A 114 29.81 -8.42 2.15
N GLU A 115 30.35 -7.25 1.78
CA GLU A 115 31.13 -6.39 2.69
C GLU A 115 30.28 -5.83 3.83
N THR A 116 29.00 -5.55 3.55
CA THR A 116 28.06 -5.01 4.53
C THR A 116 27.41 -6.13 5.35
N TYR A 117 27.13 -7.26 4.71
CA TYR A 117 26.39 -8.37 5.27
C TYR A 117 27.30 -9.60 5.34
N GLN A 118 28.05 -9.73 6.44
CA GLN A 118 29.00 -10.84 6.67
C GLN A 118 28.39 -12.25 6.61
N PHE A 119 27.06 -12.35 6.72
CA PHE A 119 26.33 -13.62 6.62
C PHE A 119 25.94 -13.99 5.20
N LEU A 120 26.20 -13.11 4.22
CA LEU A 120 25.88 -13.32 2.82
C LEU A 120 27.16 -13.73 2.10
N ASP A 121 27.18 -14.98 1.64
CA ASP A 121 28.31 -15.50 0.88
C ASP A 121 28.29 -15.00 -0.56
N GLU A 122 29.47 -14.86 -1.17
CA GLU A 122 29.61 -14.34 -2.53
C GLU A 122 28.86 -15.21 -3.55
N GLU A 123 28.93 -16.54 -3.41
CA GLU A 123 28.20 -17.47 -4.27
C GLU A 123 26.68 -17.26 -4.17
N THR A 124 26.17 -17.10 -2.94
CA THR A 124 24.74 -16.86 -2.69
C THR A 124 24.31 -15.51 -3.28
N TRP A 125 25.17 -14.50 -3.19
CA TRP A 125 24.92 -13.19 -3.79
C TRP A 125 24.87 -13.26 -5.32
N GLN A 126 25.84 -13.90 -5.97
CA GLN A 126 25.86 -14.01 -7.44
C GLN A 126 24.65 -14.81 -7.95
N ALA A 127 24.35 -15.97 -7.35
CA ALA A 127 23.16 -16.74 -7.71
C ALA A 127 21.84 -15.95 -7.51
N PHE A 128 21.79 -15.07 -6.51
CA PHE A 128 20.66 -14.16 -6.34
C PHE A 128 20.62 -13.09 -7.43
N ARG A 129 21.75 -12.45 -7.73
CA ARG A 129 21.89 -11.41 -8.75
C ARG A 129 21.48 -11.93 -10.14
N ASP A 130 21.99 -13.09 -10.53
CA ASP A 130 21.65 -13.72 -11.82
C ASP A 130 20.15 -13.94 -11.94
N LYS A 131 19.50 -14.41 -10.87
CA LYS A 131 18.05 -14.58 -10.85
C LYS A 131 17.28 -13.26 -10.94
N GLN A 132 17.80 -12.18 -10.34
CA GLN A 132 17.18 -10.85 -10.47
C GLN A 132 17.38 -10.25 -11.87
N LEU A 133 18.46 -10.64 -12.57
CA LEU A 133 18.76 -10.20 -13.93
C LEU A 133 18.14 -11.10 -15.01
N GLU A 134 17.63 -12.27 -14.63
CA GLU A 134 16.88 -13.15 -15.51
C GLU A 134 15.73 -12.42 -16.20
N HIS A 135 15.62 -12.58 -17.52
CA HIS A 135 14.63 -11.89 -18.36
C HIS A 135 13.20 -12.07 -17.83
N SER A 136 12.83 -13.30 -17.48
CA SER A 136 11.50 -13.65 -16.97
C SER A 136 11.12 -12.89 -15.69
N PHE A 137 12.12 -12.57 -14.85
CA PHE A 137 11.94 -11.81 -13.63
C PHE A 137 11.80 -10.31 -13.94
N GLN A 138 12.63 -9.79 -14.84
CA GLN A 138 12.61 -8.39 -15.25
C GLN A 138 11.28 -8.01 -15.92
N GLU A 139 10.73 -8.87 -16.77
CA GLU A 139 9.41 -8.68 -17.38
C GLU A 139 8.32 -8.57 -16.32
N LYS A 140 8.25 -9.53 -15.38
CA LYS A 140 7.28 -9.50 -14.28
C LYS A 140 7.39 -8.23 -13.45
N ARG A 141 8.63 -7.80 -13.16
CA ARG A 141 8.88 -6.55 -12.43
C ARG A 141 8.37 -5.35 -13.22
N LYS A 142 8.68 -5.26 -14.51
CA LYS A 142 8.29 -4.13 -15.35
C LYS A 142 6.77 -4.02 -15.46
N VAL A 143 6.08 -5.14 -15.69
CA VAL A 143 4.62 -5.21 -15.67
C VAL A 143 4.05 -4.71 -14.34
N ALA A 144 4.62 -5.13 -13.20
CA ALA A 144 4.17 -4.66 -11.88
C ALA A 144 4.42 -3.15 -11.69
N GLN A 145 5.55 -2.63 -12.17
CA GLN A 145 5.86 -1.20 -12.13
C GLN A 145 4.91 -0.38 -13.00
N ASP A 146 4.59 -0.87 -14.19
CA ASP A 146 3.66 -0.23 -15.12
C ASP A 146 2.24 -0.23 -14.55
N LEU A 147 1.78 -1.33 -13.97
CA LEU A 147 0.50 -1.41 -13.25
C LEU A 147 0.45 -0.42 -12.08
N GLN A 148 1.54 -0.30 -11.31
CA GLN A 148 1.61 0.65 -10.20
C GLN A 148 1.58 2.10 -10.71
N LYS A 149 2.31 2.42 -11.78
CA LYS A 149 2.33 3.75 -12.40
C LYS A 149 0.96 4.16 -12.93
N ASN A 150 0.20 3.20 -13.49
CA ASN A 150 -1.14 3.42 -14.02
C ASN A 150 -2.22 3.52 -12.93
N ASN A 151 -1.91 3.19 -11.67
CA ASN A 151 -2.83 3.36 -10.54
C ASN A 151 -2.84 4.81 -10.04
N VAL A 152 -3.42 5.72 -10.82
CA VAL A 152 -3.46 7.17 -10.56
C VAL A 152 -4.28 7.53 -9.32
N HIS A 153 -5.34 6.75 -9.04
CA HIS A 153 -6.29 7.05 -7.95
C HIS A 153 -6.34 5.90 -6.92
N PRO A 154 -5.27 5.69 -6.13
CA PRO A 154 -5.24 4.62 -5.13
C PRO A 154 -6.25 4.89 -4.01
N HIS A 155 -6.96 3.85 -3.58
CA HIS A 155 -7.82 3.95 -2.39
C HIS A 155 -6.99 3.89 -1.10
N ARG A 156 -7.55 4.38 0.00
CA ARG A 156 -6.93 4.40 1.34
C ARG A 156 -7.53 3.40 2.32
N LEU A 157 -8.37 2.50 1.82
CA LEU A 157 -8.96 1.44 2.61
C LEU A 157 -7.88 0.51 3.16
N SER A 158 -8.10 0.06 4.39
CA SER A 158 -7.22 -0.90 5.09
C SER A 158 -7.59 -2.34 4.71
N HIS A 159 -7.16 -3.33 5.51
CA HIS A 159 -7.45 -4.75 5.26
C HIS A 159 -8.95 -5.08 5.12
N GLY A 160 -9.84 -4.29 5.71
CA GLY A 160 -11.28 -4.49 5.57
C GLY A 160 -11.87 -4.10 4.21
N GLY A 161 -11.09 -3.45 3.34
CA GLY A 161 -11.52 -3.14 1.98
C GLY A 161 -12.83 -2.35 1.90
N TYR A 162 -13.57 -2.58 0.82
CA TYR A 162 -14.87 -1.94 0.58
C TYR A 162 -15.99 -2.53 1.44
N ASP A 163 -15.90 -3.80 1.84
CA ASP A 163 -16.91 -4.45 2.69
C ASP A 163 -17.01 -3.73 4.04
N ARG A 164 -15.87 -3.50 4.70
CA ARG A 164 -15.83 -2.73 5.95
C ARG A 164 -16.20 -1.27 5.75
N LEU A 165 -15.90 -0.68 4.59
CA LEU A 165 -16.31 0.69 4.28
C LEU A 165 -17.83 0.81 4.20
N GLU A 166 -18.46 -0.14 3.52
CA GLU A 166 -19.90 -0.23 3.34
C GLU A 166 -20.62 -0.40 4.68
N GLU A 167 -20.14 -1.29 5.54
CA GLU A 167 -20.65 -1.42 6.91
C GLU A 167 -20.56 -0.11 7.71
N ILE A 168 -19.46 0.63 7.56
CA ILE A 168 -19.28 1.93 8.22
C ILE A 168 -20.30 2.94 7.68
N MET A 169 -20.45 3.04 6.36
CA MET A 169 -21.38 3.97 5.73
C MET A 169 -22.85 3.66 6.05
N ILE A 170 -23.24 2.39 6.06
CA ILE A 170 -24.59 1.95 6.47
C ILE A 170 -24.83 2.35 7.93
N ARG A 171 -23.88 2.08 8.82
CA ARG A 171 -24.00 2.46 10.24
C ARG A 171 -24.10 3.97 10.44
N GLU A 172 -23.31 4.76 9.71
CA GLU A 172 -23.38 6.22 9.71
C GLU A 172 -24.79 6.69 9.27
N ALA A 173 -25.34 6.11 8.19
CA ALA A 173 -26.69 6.42 7.73
C ALA A 173 -27.79 6.02 8.75
N SER A 174 -27.68 4.83 9.37
CA SER A 174 -28.61 4.40 10.42
C SER A 174 -28.61 5.34 11.62
N SER A 175 -27.43 5.85 12.02
CA SER A 175 -27.32 6.75 13.18
C SER A 175 -27.95 8.12 12.93
N LEU A 176 -27.99 8.58 11.68
CA LEU A 176 -28.60 9.85 11.29
C LEU A 176 -30.13 9.74 11.11
N ALA A 177 -30.67 8.53 10.93
CA ALA A 177 -32.09 8.27 10.68
C ALA A 177 -32.95 8.18 11.96
N THR A 178 -32.37 8.45 13.14
CA THR A 178 -33.12 8.42 14.41
C THR A 178 -33.83 9.74 14.66
N ASP A 179 -35.08 9.84 14.20
CA ASP A 179 -36.14 10.57 14.92
C ASP A 179 -37.58 10.15 14.58
N ASP A 180 -37.83 9.20 13.68
CA ASP A 180 -39.15 8.58 13.62
C ASP A 180 -39.08 7.19 12.98
N GLN A 181 -39.93 6.29 13.46
CA GLN A 181 -39.99 4.87 13.14
C GLN A 181 -39.69 4.56 11.67
N SER A 182 -38.47 4.15 11.37
CA SER A 182 -38.11 3.60 10.07
C SER A 182 -37.44 2.25 10.27
N ASP A 183 -38.03 1.25 9.63
CA ASP A 183 -37.53 -0.11 9.55
C ASP A 183 -36.08 -0.09 9.03
N LEU A 184 -35.13 -0.48 9.87
CA LEU A 184 -33.69 -0.53 9.55
C LEU A 184 -33.41 -1.43 8.32
N SER A 185 -34.39 -2.24 7.90
CA SER A 185 -34.34 -3.05 6.67
C SER A 185 -34.35 -2.23 5.37
N LEU A 186 -34.71 -0.94 5.41
CA LEU A 186 -34.80 -0.06 4.23
C LEU A 186 -33.52 0.70 3.89
N ILE A 187 -32.43 0.54 4.66
CA ILE A 187 -31.18 1.24 4.37
C ILE A 187 -30.51 0.57 3.18
N SER A 188 -30.75 1.17 1.99
CA SER A 188 -30.12 0.72 0.76
C SER A 188 -28.59 0.76 0.88
N PRO A 189 -27.88 -0.26 0.36
CA PRO A 189 -26.44 -0.23 0.25
C PRO A 189 -25.94 1.07 -0.41
N PRO A 190 -24.86 1.69 0.09
CA PRO A 190 -24.30 2.90 -0.49
C PRO A 190 -23.91 2.69 -1.95
N PRO A 191 -24.25 3.64 -2.83
CA PRO A 191 -23.98 3.48 -4.25
C PRO A 191 -22.47 3.49 -4.53
N ARG A 192 -22.08 2.81 -5.63
CA ARG A 192 -20.67 2.56 -5.98
C ARG A 192 -19.83 3.83 -6.03
N HIS A 193 -20.35 4.93 -6.57
CA HIS A 193 -19.60 6.18 -6.68
C HIS A 193 -19.30 6.81 -5.32
N GLU A 194 -20.22 6.71 -4.35
CA GLU A 194 -19.99 7.21 -2.99
C GLU A 194 -18.94 6.38 -2.26
N LYS A 195 -19.01 5.04 -2.41
CA LYS A 195 -17.95 4.15 -1.94
C LYS A 195 -16.60 4.52 -2.56
N TRP A 196 -16.56 4.81 -3.87
CA TRP A 196 -15.33 5.23 -4.55
C TRP A 196 -14.76 6.54 -4.01
N LYS A 197 -15.61 7.56 -3.78
CA LYS A 197 -15.23 8.86 -3.22
C LYS A 197 -14.72 8.71 -1.79
N ARG A 198 -15.52 8.09 -0.91
CA ARG A 198 -15.20 7.88 0.51
C ARG A 198 -13.91 7.08 0.72
N ALA A 199 -13.64 6.10 -0.15
CA ALA A 199 -12.41 5.32 -0.14
C ALA A 199 -11.14 6.14 -0.42
N ARG A 200 -11.27 7.34 -1.02
CA ARG A 200 -10.17 8.22 -1.43
C ARG A 200 -10.12 9.53 -0.64
N THR A 201 -11.07 9.75 0.26
CA THR A 201 -11.08 10.88 1.17
C THR A 201 -10.20 10.62 2.40
N LYS A 202 -9.49 11.66 2.85
CA LYS A 202 -8.77 11.66 4.13
C LYS A 202 -9.75 11.83 5.30
N PRO A 203 -9.34 11.51 6.54
CA PRO A 203 -10.14 11.85 7.72
C PRO A 203 -10.46 13.36 7.83
N SER A 204 -9.67 14.23 7.21
CA SER A 204 -9.91 15.68 7.13
C SER A 204 -11.01 16.08 6.13
N GLY A 205 -11.54 15.15 5.33
CA GLY A 205 -12.52 15.46 4.27
C GLY A 205 -11.91 15.78 2.90
N GLU A 206 -10.60 15.97 2.81
CA GLU A 206 -9.90 16.25 1.55
C GLU A 206 -9.56 14.98 0.75
N TYR A 207 -9.42 15.11 -0.58
CA TYR A 207 -8.88 14.05 -1.42
C TYR A 207 -7.35 13.94 -1.35
N THR A 208 -6.81 12.81 -1.79
CA THR A 208 -5.36 12.54 -1.82
C THR A 208 -4.62 13.35 -2.86
N SER A 209 -5.23 13.57 -4.02
CA SER A 209 -4.66 14.36 -5.11
C SER A 209 -5.73 15.24 -5.73
N GLU A 210 -5.28 16.32 -6.33
CA GLU A 210 -6.15 17.24 -7.06
C GLU A 210 -6.84 16.52 -8.23
N GLU A 211 -6.13 15.65 -8.97
CA GLU A 211 -6.77 14.90 -10.05
C GLU A 211 -7.90 14.00 -9.52
N THR A 212 -7.71 13.40 -8.34
CA THR A 212 -8.74 12.56 -7.71
C THR A 212 -9.97 13.38 -7.32
N ARG A 213 -9.78 14.63 -6.85
CA ARG A 213 -10.87 15.56 -6.55
C ARG A 213 -11.66 15.90 -7.82
N LEU A 214 -10.97 16.26 -8.91
CA LEU A 214 -11.60 16.58 -10.19
C LEU A 214 -12.43 15.41 -10.74
N ILE A 215 -11.97 14.16 -10.55
CA ILE A 215 -12.77 12.98 -10.91
C ILE A 215 -14.01 12.85 -10.02
N ALA A 216 -13.90 13.11 -8.73
CA ALA A 216 -15.06 13.08 -7.83
C ALA A 216 -16.12 14.13 -8.23
N GLU A 217 -15.69 15.34 -8.57
CA GLU A 217 -16.56 16.41 -9.07
C GLU A 217 -17.25 16.01 -10.38
N LYS A 218 -16.51 15.44 -11.34
CA LYS A 218 -17.10 14.91 -12.58
C LYS A 218 -18.16 13.84 -12.34
N ILE A 219 -17.94 12.99 -11.34
CA ILE A 219 -18.93 11.97 -10.95
C ILE A 219 -20.20 12.63 -10.40
N ASP A 220 -20.06 13.69 -9.59
CA ASP A 220 -21.20 14.43 -9.04
C ASP A 220 -21.98 15.19 -10.12
N ILE A 221 -21.28 15.77 -11.10
CA ILE A 221 -21.89 16.38 -12.29
C ILE A 221 -22.68 15.32 -13.08
N ALA A 222 -22.06 14.18 -13.38
CA ALA A 222 -22.72 13.10 -14.13
C ALA A 222 -23.96 12.56 -13.42
N ARG A 223 -23.90 12.40 -12.09
CA ARG A 223 -25.06 12.03 -11.27
C ARG A 223 -26.17 13.07 -11.35
N SER A 224 -25.83 14.35 -11.26
CA SER A 224 -26.80 15.45 -11.28
C SER A 224 -27.50 15.55 -12.64
N ALA A 225 -26.76 15.34 -13.74
CA ALA A 225 -27.31 15.27 -15.09
C ALA A 225 -28.24 14.07 -15.28
N ALA A 226 -27.89 12.89 -14.76
CA ALA A 226 -28.73 11.69 -14.83
C ALA A 226 -30.01 11.79 -13.98
N CYS A 227 -30.10 12.76 -13.07
CA CYS A 227 -31.27 12.99 -12.22
C CYS A 227 -32.24 14.03 -12.81
N GLN A 228 -31.89 14.66 -13.94
CA GLN A 228 -32.83 15.49 -14.70
C GLN A 228 -33.68 14.57 -15.59
N PRO A 229 -35.03 14.62 -15.52
CA PRO A 229 -35.84 13.94 -16.51
C PRO A 229 -35.56 14.58 -17.87
N GLU A 230 -35.07 13.80 -18.84
CA GLU A 230 -35.23 14.15 -20.24
C GLU A 230 -36.73 14.34 -20.47
N GLU A 231 -37.17 15.59 -20.57
CA GLU A 231 -38.47 15.93 -21.12
C GLU A 231 -38.44 15.52 -22.59
N ILE A 232 -38.71 14.24 -22.84
CA ILE A 232 -39.02 13.75 -24.18
C ILE A 232 -40.36 14.40 -24.53
N ALA A 233 -40.28 15.59 -25.14
CA ALA A 233 -41.38 16.15 -25.88
C ALA A 233 -41.75 15.13 -26.97
N LEU A 234 -42.73 14.28 -26.67
CA LEU A 234 -43.43 13.50 -27.66
C LEU A 234 -43.94 14.49 -28.72
N PRO A 235 -43.63 14.33 -30.01
CA PRO A 235 -44.25 15.15 -31.03
C PRO A 235 -45.75 14.84 -31.00
N THR A 236 -46.53 15.78 -30.50
CA THR A 236 -47.99 15.79 -30.61
C THR A 236 -48.35 16.11 -32.05
N GLU A 237 -48.09 15.20 -32.97
CA GLU A 237 -48.73 15.20 -34.28
C GLU A 237 -49.34 13.82 -34.51
N SER A 238 -50.67 13.78 -34.39
CA SER A 238 -51.46 12.64 -34.84
C SER A 238 -51.22 12.45 -36.34
N PRO A 239 -50.93 11.23 -36.82
CA PRO A 239 -50.76 11.00 -38.26
C PRO A 239 -52.07 11.30 -39.00
N PRO A 240 -52.04 12.00 -40.14
CA PRO A 240 -53.25 12.30 -40.91
C PRO A 240 -53.87 11.01 -41.48
N LEU A 241 -55.21 10.93 -41.42
CA LEU A 241 -56.07 9.76 -41.66
C LEU A 241 -56.10 9.22 -43.11
N TRP A 242 -55.02 9.32 -43.89
CA TRP A 242 -55.02 8.88 -45.29
C TRP A 242 -53.99 7.78 -45.63
N LEU A 243 -53.32 7.18 -44.65
CA LEU A 243 -52.52 5.97 -44.93
C LEU A 243 -53.37 4.70 -44.77
N PRO A 244 -53.51 3.86 -45.81
CA PRO A 244 -54.25 2.62 -45.72
C PRO A 244 -53.52 1.62 -44.82
N THR A 245 -54.24 1.05 -43.84
CA THR A 245 -53.82 -0.09 -43.02
C THR A 245 -53.40 -1.25 -43.93
N LYS A 246 -52.10 -1.50 -44.05
CA LYS A 246 -51.62 -2.75 -44.65
C LYS A 246 -51.93 -3.90 -43.70
N LEU A 247 -52.82 -4.77 -44.16
CA LEU A 247 -53.10 -6.09 -43.63
C LEU A 247 -51.78 -6.83 -43.32
N ILE A 248 -51.66 -7.29 -42.08
CA ILE A 248 -50.69 -8.30 -41.67
C ILE A 248 -51.11 -9.62 -42.33
N ILE A 249 -50.36 -10.09 -43.32
CA ILE A 249 -50.45 -11.48 -43.80
C ILE A 249 -49.29 -12.25 -43.18
N LYS A 250 -49.67 -13.26 -42.40
CA LYS A 250 -48.82 -14.26 -41.75
C LYS A 250 -48.57 -15.40 -42.75
N ALA A 251 -47.31 -15.74 -43.00
CA ALA A 251 -46.87 -17.04 -43.50
C ALA A 251 -45.45 -17.29 -42.98
#